data_AF-A0A7X5VLH5-F1
#
_entry.id   AF-A0A7X5VLH5-F1
#
_cell.length_a   1.000
_cell.length_b   1.000
_cell.length_c   1.000
_cell.angle_alpha   90.00
_cell.angle_beta   90.00
_cell.angle_gamma   90.00
#
_symmetry.space_group_name_H-M   'P 1'
#
loop_
_entity.id
_entity.type
_entity.pdbx_description
1 polymer ?
#
loop_
_entity_poly.entity_id
_entity_poly.type
_entity_poly.pdbx_seq_one_letter_code
_entity_poly.pdbx_strand_id
1 'polypeptide(L)'
;MNPAQESAQLAMAYQACEVADLAAAVVDVHDPAEAAAQAARVLAAARELVAAAARLADPVAPTDPLQLFAYEHPEEAAADVADWVSRRR
;
A
#
# COMPACT_ATOMS: atom_id res chain seq x y z
N MET A 1 10.74 -16.56 8.43
CA MET A 1 10.32 -15.18 8.76
C MET A 1 9.52 -15.26 10.05
N ASN A 2 9.72 -14.35 11.01
CA ASN A 2 8.83 -14.36 12.18
C ASN A 2 7.46 -13.76 11.79
N PRO A 3 6.37 -14.03 12.54
CA PRO A 3 5.03 -13.57 12.16
C PRO A 3 4.92 -12.05 12.02
N ALA A 4 5.63 -11.29 12.85
CA ALA A 4 5.62 -9.83 12.80
C ALA A 4 6.28 -9.26 11.53
N GLN A 5 7.35 -9.90 11.05
CA GLN A 5 7.99 -9.55 9.77
C GLN A 5 7.09 -9.88 8.58
N GLU A 6 6.35 -10.98 8.65
CA GLU A 6 5.37 -11.36 7.62
C GLU A 6 4.23 -10.35 7.55
N SER A 7 3.64 -9.98 8.70
CA SER A 7 2.65 -8.91 8.79
C SER A 7 3.17 -7.57 8.27
N ALA A 8 4.40 -7.19 8.61
CA ALA A 8 5.03 -5.96 8.10
C ALA A 8 5.24 -6.00 6.58
N GLN A 9 5.60 -7.17 6.02
CA GLN A 9 5.74 -7.35 4.59
C GLN A 9 4.41 -7.26 3.85
N LEU A 10 3.33 -7.82 4.42
CA LEU A 10 1.98 -7.72 3.88
C LEU A 10 1.44 -6.29 3.94
N ALA A 11 1.67 -5.57 5.04
CA ALA A 11 1.35 -4.15 5.14
C ALA A 11 2.07 -3.31 4.08
N MET A 12 3.36 -3.57 3.83
CA MET A 12 4.10 -2.94 2.75
C MET A 12 3.51 -3.28 1.37
N ALA A 13 3.12 -4.54 1.14
CA ALA A 13 2.53 -4.98 -0.11
C ALA A 13 1.18 -4.30 -0.40
N TYR A 14 0.33 -4.16 0.61
CA TYR A 14 -0.94 -3.41 0.50
C TYR A 14 -0.72 -1.97 0.09
N GLN A 15 0.19 -1.28 0.78
CA GLN A 15 0.49 0.10 0.47
C GLN A 15 1.04 0.26 -0.95
N ALA A 16 1.83 -0.71 -1.43
CA ALA A 16 2.33 -0.72 -2.80
C ALA A 16 1.20 -0.91 -3.84
N CYS A 17 0.22 -1.77 -3.54
CA CYS A 17 -0.96 -1.94 -4.39
C CYS A 17 -1.77 -0.64 -4.48
N GLU A 18 -1.99 0.06 -3.36
CA GLU A 18 -2.68 1.34 -3.36
C GLU A 18 -1.94 2.41 -4.17
N VAL A 19 -0.61 2.52 -4.02
CA VAL A 19 0.20 3.44 -4.84
C VAL A 19 0.03 3.14 -6.34
N ALA A 20 0.02 1.87 -6.72
CA ALA A 20 -0.15 1.44 -8.11
C ALA A 20 -1.58 1.67 -8.64
N ASP A 21 -2.61 1.55 -7.80
CA ASP A 21 -4.00 1.89 -8.15
C ASP A 21 -4.16 3.40 -8.34
N LEU A 22 -3.65 4.20 -7.40
CA LEU A 22 -3.66 5.67 -7.48
C LEU A 22 -2.87 6.17 -8.70
N ALA A 23 -1.69 5.60 -8.96
CA ALA A 23 -0.87 6.00 -10.10
C ALA A 23 -1.54 5.64 -11.44
N ALA A 24 -2.20 4.49 -11.53
CA ALA A 24 -2.95 4.11 -12.72
C ALA A 24 -4.12 5.08 -12.99
N ALA A 25 -4.81 5.53 -11.94
CA ALA A 25 -5.91 6.48 -12.06
C ALA A 25 -5.50 7.86 -12.60
N VAL A 26 -4.20 8.22 -12.55
CA VAL A 26 -3.70 9.50 -13.08
C VAL A 26 -3.70 9.54 -14.62
N VAL A 27 -3.62 8.39 -15.28
CA VAL A 27 -3.42 8.29 -16.74
C VAL A 27 -4.53 8.99 -17.55
N ASP A 28 -5.76 8.98 -17.03
CA ASP A 28 -6.93 9.52 -17.72
C ASP A 28 -7.38 10.89 -17.18
N VAL A 29 -6.58 11.54 -16.32
CA VAL A 29 -6.93 12.83 -15.74
C VAL A 29 -6.56 13.97 -16.70
N HIS A 30 -7.56 14.76 -17.09
CA HIS A 30 -7.39 15.88 -18.03
C HIS A 30 -7.53 17.26 -17.39
N ASP A 31 -8.23 17.36 -16.26
CA ASP A 31 -8.33 18.62 -15.51
C ASP A 31 -7.04 18.88 -14.70
N PRO A 32 -6.36 20.02 -14.88
CA PRO A 32 -5.13 20.33 -14.17
C PRO A 32 -5.27 20.36 -12.64
N ALA A 33 -6.42 20.81 -12.12
CA ALA A 33 -6.64 20.85 -10.67
C ALA A 33 -6.83 19.44 -10.10
N GLU A 34 -7.61 18.59 -10.79
CA GLU A 34 -7.72 17.17 -10.47
C GLU A 34 -6.37 16.45 -10.56
N ALA A 35 -5.56 16.72 -11.59
CA ALA A 35 -4.25 16.11 -11.76
C ALA A 35 -3.32 16.43 -10.57
N ALA A 36 -3.32 17.68 -10.11
CA ALA A 36 -2.54 18.09 -8.94
C ALA A 36 -3.03 17.39 -7.66
N ALA A 37 -4.35 17.27 -7.48
CA ALA A 37 -4.92 16.58 -6.32
C ALA A 37 -4.57 15.07 -6.33
N GLN A 38 -4.63 14.42 -7.50
CA GLN A 38 -4.27 13.01 -7.63
C GLN A 38 -2.77 12.78 -7.41
N ALA A 39 -1.91 13.64 -7.96
CA ALA A 39 -0.47 13.58 -7.70
C ALA A 39 -0.14 13.72 -6.20
N ALA A 40 -0.85 14.60 -5.49
CA ALA A 40 -0.68 14.74 -4.04
C ALA A 40 -1.08 13.46 -3.28
N ARG A 41 -2.13 12.76 -3.71
CA ARG A 41 -2.55 11.47 -3.13
C ARG A 41 -1.53 10.38 -3.38
N VAL A 42 -1.05 10.25 -4.62
CA VAL A 42 0.03 9.29 -4.97
C VAL A 42 1.27 9.56 -4.11
N LEU A 43 1.66 10.82 -3.94
CA LEU A 43 2.81 11.19 -3.12
C LEU A 43 2.61 10.84 -1.64
N ALA A 44 1.41 11.07 -1.09
CA ALA A 44 1.09 10.70 0.28
C ALA A 44 1.19 9.17 0.49
N ALA A 45 0.56 8.38 -0.38
CA ALA A 45 0.62 6.92 -0.32
C ALA A 45 2.06 6.40 -0.51
N ALA A 46 2.85 7.02 -1.39
CA ALA A 46 4.26 6.66 -1.59
C ALA A 46 5.11 6.93 -0.35
N ARG A 47 4.83 8.00 0.42
CA ARG A 47 5.49 8.25 1.70
C ARG A 47 5.15 7.18 2.73
N GLU A 48 3.89 6.76 2.78
CA GLU A 48 3.47 5.66 3.64
C GLU A 48 4.11 4.33 3.25
N LEU A 49 4.33 4.09 1.95
CA LEU A 49 5.06 2.90 1.47
C LEU A 49 6.52 2.89 1.97
N VAL A 50 7.20 4.04 1.93
CA VAL A 50 8.56 4.16 2.48
C VAL A 50 8.57 3.92 3.98
N ALA A 51 7.58 4.43 4.71
CA ALA A 51 7.44 4.15 6.14
C ALA A 51 7.20 2.66 6.41
N ALA A 52 6.37 1.99 5.61
CA ALA A 52 6.14 0.55 5.71
C ALA A 52 7.42 -0.26 5.46
N ALA A 53 8.22 0.11 4.46
CA ALA A 53 9.50 -0.53 4.19
C ALA A 53 10.48 -0.40 5.36
N ALA A 54 10.51 0.75 6.05
CA ALA A 54 11.36 0.95 7.23
C ALA A 54 10.99 0.01 8.39
N ARG A 55 9.70 -0.35 8.52
CA ARG A 55 9.20 -1.27 9.56
C ARG A 55 9.63 -2.72 9.35
N LEU A 56 10.19 -3.09 8.19
CA LEU A 56 10.80 -4.41 8.02
C LEU A 56 12.05 -4.59 8.90
N ALA A 57 12.74 -3.50 9.22
CA ALA A 57 13.91 -3.51 10.12
C ALA A 57 13.52 -3.41 11.60
N ASP A 58 12.39 -2.77 11.90
CA ASP A 58 11.82 -2.60 13.25
C ASP A 58 10.29 -2.76 13.20
N PRO A 59 9.76 -3.99 13.41
CA PRO A 59 8.36 -4.33 13.17
C PRO A 59 7.45 -3.83 14.29
N VAL A 60 7.31 -2.51 14.35
CA VAL A 60 6.31 -1.79 15.13
C VAL A 60 4.99 -1.80 14.37
N ALA A 61 3.87 -1.93 15.08
CA ALA A 61 2.55 -1.86 14.47
C ALA A 61 2.34 -0.53 13.70
N PRO A 62 1.83 -0.57 12.46
CA PRO A 62 1.55 0.63 11.69
C PRO A 62 0.34 1.37 12.26
N THR A 63 0.28 2.69 12.02
CA THR A 63 -0.85 3.54 12.40
C THR A 63 -1.76 3.89 11.22
N ASP A 64 -1.28 3.68 10.00
CA ASP A 64 -2.08 3.84 8.79
C ASP A 64 -3.17 2.74 8.76
N PRO A 65 -4.45 3.06 8.49
CA PRO A 65 -5.53 2.08 8.54
C PRO A 65 -5.37 0.92 7.56
N LEU A 66 -4.87 1.16 6.34
CA LEU A 66 -4.69 0.13 5.33
C LEU A 66 -3.61 -0.87 5.78
N GLN A 67 -2.51 -0.33 6.29
CA GLN A 67 -1.41 -1.12 6.81
C GLN A 67 -1.78 -1.85 8.11
N LEU A 68 -2.59 -1.23 8.97
CA LEU A 68 -3.07 -1.83 10.22
C LEU A 68 -3.96 -3.04 9.92
N PHE A 69 -4.86 -2.95 8.93
CA PHE A 69 -5.63 -4.10 8.49
C PHE A 69 -4.74 -5.28 8.10
N ALA A 70 -3.74 -5.05 7.24
CA ALA A 70 -2.85 -6.11 6.81
C ALA A 70 -1.97 -6.67 7.94
N TYR A 71 -1.68 -5.85 8.94
CA TYR A 71 -0.94 -6.25 10.13
C TYR A 71 -1.78 -7.15 11.06
N GLU A 72 -3.06 -6.80 11.29
CA GLU A 72 -4.00 -7.52 12.16
C GLU A 72 -4.60 -8.77 11.49
N HIS A 73 -4.75 -8.76 10.17
CA HIS A 73 -5.40 -9.80 9.38
C HIS A 73 -4.50 -10.32 8.24
N PRO A 74 -3.34 -10.94 8.54
CA PRO A 74 -2.34 -11.28 7.52
C PRO A 74 -2.82 -12.31 6.48
N GLU A 75 -3.68 -13.26 6.86
CA GLU A 75 -4.20 -14.26 5.92
C GLU A 75 -5.17 -13.64 4.89
N GLU A 76 -6.07 -12.77 5.35
CA GLU A 76 -6.98 -12.02 4.49
C GLU A 76 -6.19 -11.08 3.58
N ALA A 77 -5.17 -10.42 4.13
CA ALA A 77 -4.29 -9.56 3.37
C ALA A 77 -3.51 -10.30 2.27
N ALA A 78 -2.98 -11.48 2.57
CA ALA A 78 -2.30 -12.28 1.56
C ALA A 78 -3.24 -12.63 0.39
N ALA A 79 -4.51 -12.95 0.67
CA ALA A 79 -5.51 -13.26 -0.35
C ALA A 79 -5.83 -12.05 -1.25
N ASP A 80 -6.03 -10.87 -0.67
CA ASP A 80 -6.31 -9.64 -1.40
C ASP A 80 -5.15 -9.20 -2.30
N VAL A 81 -3.90 -9.30 -1.82
CA VAL A 81 -2.71 -9.02 -2.64
C VAL A 81 -2.63 -10.01 -3.80
N ALA A 82 -2.88 -11.30 -3.55
CA ALA A 82 -2.89 -12.31 -4.60
C ALA A 82 -3.97 -12.02 -5.66
N ASP A 83 -5.18 -11.64 -5.23
CA ASP A 83 -6.27 -11.24 -6.12
C ASP A 83 -5.91 -9.97 -6.93
N TRP A 84 -5.33 -8.95 -6.29
CA TRP A 84 -4.83 -7.75 -6.97
C TRP A 84 -3.80 -8.08 -8.05
N VAL A 85 -2.80 -8.91 -7.74
CA VAL A 85 -1.79 -9.34 -8.72
C VAL A 85 -2.45 -10.10 -9.88
N SER A 86 -3.42 -10.97 -9.59
CA SER A 86 -4.12 -11.76 -10.61
C SER A 86 -4.89 -10.89 -11.61
N ARG A 87 -5.50 -9.78 -11.14
CA ARG A 87 -6.24 -8.82 -11.99
C ARG A 87 -5.34 -7.97 -12.88
N ARG A 88 -4.04 -7.89 -12.57
CA ARG A 88 -3.05 -7.07 -13.28
C ARG A 88 -2.16 -7.86 -14.25
N ARG A 89 -2.35 -9.18 -14.34
CA ARG A 89 -1.60 -10.10 -15.23
C ARG A 89 -2.38 -10.39 -16.51
#